data_AF-H6Q7G9-F1
#
_entry.id   AF-H6Q7G9-F1
#
_cell.length_a   1.000
_cell.length_b   1.000
_cell.length_c   1.000
_cell.angle_alpha   90.00
_cell.angle_beta   90.00
_cell.angle_gamma   90.00
#
_symmetry.space_group_name_H-M   'P 1'
#
loop_
_entity.id
_entity.type
_entity.pdbx_description
1 polymer ?
#
loop_
_entity_poly.entity_id
_entity_poly.type
_entity_poly.pdbx_seq_one_letter_code
_entity_poly.pdbx_strand_id
1 'polypeptide(L)' 'MIEENIEKWIKVAKRSGKKGWVLVKEGKVVGVFEERKDAIMAAKEPGVYVLTFVE' A
#
# COMPACT_ATOMS: atom_id res chain seq x y z
N MET A 1 2.66 7.17 16.93
CA MET A 1 1.37 7.46 16.27
C MET A 1 1.40 7.28 14.75
N ILE A 2 2.08 8.12 13.95
CA ILE A 2 2.12 7.96 12.48
C ILE A 2 2.95 6.74 12.08
N GLU A 3 4.14 6.57 12.65
CA GLU A 3 5.03 5.44 12.38
C GLU A 3 4.39 4.08 12.71
N GLU A 4 3.72 3.96 13.85
CA GLU A 4 3.00 2.74 14.25
C GLU A 4 1.89 2.36 13.26
N ASN A 5 1.23 3.36 12.66
CA ASN A 5 0.20 3.12 11.66
C ASN A 5 0.80 2.69 10.31
N ILE A 6 1.94 3.27 9.92
CA ILE A 6 2.68 2.86 8.72
C ILE A 6 3.14 1.40 8.86
N GLU A 7 3.72 1.02 9.99
CA GLU A 7 4.13 -0.37 10.23
C GLU A 7 2.96 -1.36 10.15
N LYS A 8 1.81 -1.00 10.73
CA LYS A 8 0.59 -1.82 10.63
C LYS A 8 0.17 -2.00 9.18
N TRP A 9 0.22 -0.95 8.37
CA TRP A 9 -0.21 -1.00 6.97
C TRP A 9 0.79 -1.79 6.10
N ILE A 10 2.10 -1.71 6.38
CA ILE A 10 3.10 -2.58 5.74
C ILE A 10 2.83 -4.04 6.10
N LYS A 11 2.47 -4.35 7.36
CA LYS A 11 2.08 -5.71 7.76
C LYS A 11 0.84 -6.19 7.00
N VAL A 12 -0.15 -5.32 6.76
CA VAL A 12 -1.33 -5.64 5.91
C VAL A 12 -0.89 -5.99 4.49
N ALA A 13 -0.04 -5.16 3.87
CA ALA A 13 0.47 -5.43 2.52
C ALA A 13 1.16 -6.79 2.43
N LYS A 14 2.07 -7.11 3.37
CA LYS A 14 2.78 -8.39 3.40
C LYS A 14 1.86 -9.60 3.64
N ARG A 15 0.87 -9.45 4.52
CA ARG A 15 -0.11 -10.52 4.84
C ARG A 15 -1.14 -10.75 3.74
N SER A 16 -1.25 -9.86 2.76
CA SER A 16 -2.18 -10.02 1.64
C SER A 16 -1.82 -11.19 0.70
N GLY A 17 -0.57 -11.70 0.78
CA GLY A 17 -0.06 -12.74 -0.11
C GLY A 17 0.13 -12.29 -1.56
N LYS A 18 0.02 -10.99 -1.83
CA LYS A 18 0.19 -10.38 -3.14
C LYS A 18 1.64 -9.95 -3.33
N LYS A 19 2.15 -10.13 -4.55
CA LYS A 19 3.51 -9.74 -4.96
C LYS A 19 3.46 -8.52 -5.88
N GLY A 20 4.45 -7.65 -5.79
CA GLY A 20 4.53 -6.39 -6.54
C GLY A 20 4.37 -5.15 -5.65
N TRP A 21 4.05 -4.02 -6.28
CA TRP A 21 3.80 -2.76 -5.59
C TRP A 21 2.39 -2.76 -4.99
N VAL A 22 2.31 -2.83 -3.66
CA VAL A 22 1.05 -2.84 -2.93
C VAL A 22 0.77 -1.44 -2.39
N LEU A 23 -0.38 -0.89 -2.78
CA LEU A 23 -0.89 0.39 -2.27
C LEU A 23 -1.91 0.13 -1.16
N VAL A 24 -1.68 0.71 0.02
CA VAL A 24 -2.54 0.57 1.19
C VAL A 24 -3.05 1.95 1.64
N LYS A 25 -4.35 2.05 1.91
CA LYS A 25 -5.01 3.24 2.47
C LYS A 25 -5.83 2.81 3.68
N GLU A 26 -5.64 3.46 4.82
CA GLU A 26 -6.44 3.19 6.04
C GLU A 26 -6.46 1.70 6.43
N GLY A 27 -5.33 1.01 6.23
CA GLY A 27 -5.18 -0.42 6.54
C GLY A 27 -5.87 -1.36 5.55
N LYS A 28 -6.32 -0.88 4.39
CA LYS A 28 -6.91 -1.69 3.31
C LYS A 28 -6.03 -1.66 2.06
N VAL A 29 -5.86 -2.81 1.41
CA VAL A 29 -5.19 -2.89 0.11
C VAL A 29 -6.10 -2.27 -0.95
N VAL A 30 -5.63 -1.19 -1.56
CA VAL A 30 -6.31 -0.48 -2.65
C VAL A 30 -6.03 -1.18 -3.97
N GLY A 31 -4.80 -1.65 -4.17
CA GLY A 31 -4.39 -2.33 -5.39
C GLY A 31 -2.98 -2.90 -5.31
N VAL A 32 -2.67 -3.74 -6.30
CA VAL A 32 -1.37 -4.37 -6.49
C VAL A 32 -0.96 -4.12 -7.93
N PHE A 33 0.24 -3.61 -8.12
CA PHE A 33 0.71 -3.09 -9.40
C PHE A 33 2.09 -3.66 -9.73
N GLU A 34 2.36 -3.88 -11.01
CA GLU A 34 3.69 -4.27 -11.49
C GLU A 34 4.66 -3.08 -11.45
N GLU A 35 4.17 -1.89 -11.80
CA GLU A 35 4.97 -0.66 -11.80
C GLU A 35 4.55 0.32 -10.70
N ARG A 36 5.54 1.03 -10.15
CA ARG A 36 5.32 2.06 -9.12
C ARG A 36 4.43 3.21 -9.62
N LYS A 37 4.55 3.59 -10.90
CA LYS A 37 3.81 4.72 -11.50
C LYS A 37 2.30 4.48 -11.47
N ASP A 38 1.87 3.25 -11.73
CA ASP A 38 0.46 2.87 -11.80
C ASP A 38 -0.18 2.92 -10.41
N ALA A 39 0.58 2.54 -9.37
CA ALA A 39 0.15 2.67 -7.99
C ALA A 39 -0.08 4.13 -7.57
N ILE A 40 0.78 5.05 -8.02
CA ILE A 40 0.61 6.49 -7.75
C ILE A 40 -0.64 7.03 -8.48
N MET A 41 -0.84 6.64 -9.74
CA MET A 41 -2.03 7.04 -10.51
C MET A 41 -3.35 6.51 -9.92
N ALA A 42 -3.30 5.41 -9.18
CA ALA A 42 -4.46 4.84 -8.51
C ALA A 42 -4.88 5.60 -7.24
N ALA A 43 -4.00 6.43 -6.65
CA ALA A 43 -4.28 7.22 -5.45
C ALA A 43 -5.13 8.47 -5.77
N LYS A 44 -6.38 8.27 -6.18
CA LYS A 44 -7.30 9.33 -6.63
C LYS A 44 -8.01 10.07 -5.51
N GLU A 45 -8.25 9.40 -4.38
CA GLU A 45 -8.92 10.00 -3.24
C GLU A 45 -7.91 10.68 -2.31
N PRO A 46 -8.24 11.84 -1.71
CA PRO A 46 -7.40 12.44 -0.68
C PRO A 46 -7.16 11.49 0.51
N GLY A 47 -5.98 11.57 1.12
CA GLY A 47 -5.61 10.80 2.30
C GLY A 47 -4.14 10.38 2.31
N VAL A 48 -3.77 9.62 3.33
CA VAL A 48 -2.43 9.04 3.47
C VAL A 48 -2.43 7.63 2.87
N TYR A 49 -1.43 7.36 2.04
CA TYR A 49 -1.21 6.05 1.43
C TYR A 49 0.15 5.53 1.83
N VAL A 50 0.24 4.21 2.01
CA VAL A 50 1.50 3.49 2.11
C VAL A 50 1.69 2.70 0.83
N LEU A 51 2.75 3.00 0.11
CA LEU A 51 3.19 2.23 -1.05
C LEU A 51 4.42 1.42 -0.66
N THR A 52 4.33 0.10 -0.79
CA THR A 52 5.42 -0.82 -0.44
C THR A 52 5.55 -1.92 -1.48
N PHE A 53 6.76 -2.41 -1.69
CA PHE A 53 7.02 -3.55 -2.56
C PHE A 53 7.00 -4.84 -1.73
N VAL A 54 6.25 -5.84 -2.18
CA VAL A 54 6.13 -7.16 -1.54
C VAL A 54 6.64 -8.23 -2.51
N GLU A 55 7.57 -9.06 -2.05
CA GLU A 55 8.17 -10.17 -2.82
C GLU A 55 7.47 -11.51 -2.58
#